data_AF-A0A6P7FB88-F1
#
_entry.id   AF-A0A6P7FB88-F1
#
_cell.length_a   1.000
_cell.length_b   1.000
_cell.length_c   1.000
_cell.angle_alpha   90.00
_cell.angle_beta   90.00
_cell.angle_gamma   90.00
#
_symmetry.space_group_name_H-M   'P 1'
#
loop_
_entity.id
_entity.type
_entity.pdbx_description
1 polymer ?
#
loop_
_entity_poly.entity_id
_entity_poly.type
_entity_poly.pdbx_seq_one_letter_code
_entity_poly.pdbx_strand_id
1 'polypeptide(L)'
;MNQGRGTNSSNDKEMLTMAEEELARLHRQMDTDIQNLRPKAIITDYDYENRLRSGNHSIKILKDRLENAVKKFCAILTENKKMREEIDHLLKERTRYNIIWESLLKDMQSRKKYMIELIEQATVAFDQREEWCSKLAALKKRAQSDYLAHTEEMREIQRKLDHDFTLREFLSTKGQKRILKDLEEKERKKKEIQIQNLENRLIMLEDTMKQIQKFCDEKDVHKMASQYLKQEEENFALFNYVNELNHEIEMLEESLEEIQTKIDEQIEISQLKEKERQHNLEYLRAQLETVTQETLTNEENVKNSENKVKAILEGIEDIFDLLLCDRGPILGLLGSDSSMNLFNVKIYLGTIEKKITGLITRLYFAEKAMMTQFKKFHRGNFVPIIN
;
A
#
# COMPACT_ATOMS: atom_id res chain seq x y z
N MET A 1 93.05 -89.83 111.79
CA MET A 1 94.17 -88.87 111.62
C MET A 1 93.92 -88.13 110.30
N ASN A 2 93.26 -86.97 110.32
CA ASN A 2 93.75 -85.63 110.62
C ASN A 2 94.45 -84.94 109.41
N GLN A 3 93.78 -83.87 108.94
CA GLN A 3 94.27 -82.66 108.25
C GLN A 3 94.58 -82.66 106.73
N GLY A 4 93.81 -81.84 106.00
CA GLY A 4 94.32 -80.50 105.65
C GLY A 4 94.11 -79.97 104.22
N ARG A 5 93.25 -78.94 104.11
CA ARG A 5 93.25 -77.78 103.15
C ARG A 5 92.91 -78.06 101.68
N GLY A 6 91.99 -77.37 100.98
CA GLY A 6 91.36 -76.07 101.18
C GLY A 6 91.97 -75.00 100.25
N THR A 7 91.42 -74.86 99.03
CA THR A 7 91.51 -73.76 98.01
C THR A 7 91.14 -74.39 96.64
N ASN A 8 90.15 -74.01 95.82
CA ASN A 8 89.61 -72.71 95.45
C ASN A 8 88.11 -72.81 95.09
N SER A 9 87.26 -72.25 95.95
CA SER A 9 85.85 -71.91 95.74
C SER A 9 85.66 -70.68 94.82
N SER A 10 86.57 -70.46 93.86
CA SER A 10 86.57 -69.29 92.95
C SER A 10 86.22 -69.68 91.51
N ASN A 11 86.70 -70.83 91.03
CA ASN A 11 86.45 -71.27 89.64
C ASN A 11 84.98 -71.62 89.37
N ASP A 12 84.28 -72.21 90.34
CA ASP A 12 82.87 -72.60 90.15
C ASP A 12 81.92 -71.39 90.21
N LYS A 13 82.29 -70.32 90.93
CA LYS A 13 81.55 -69.04 90.93
C LYS A 13 81.79 -68.24 89.67
N GLU A 14 83.03 -68.20 89.17
CA GLU A 14 83.37 -67.54 87.90
C GLU A 14 82.69 -68.22 86.69
N MET A 15 82.61 -69.56 86.70
CA MET A 15 81.87 -70.32 85.67
C MET A 15 80.36 -70.07 85.71
N LEU A 16 79.77 -69.91 86.90
CA LEU A 16 78.35 -69.58 87.05
C LEU A 16 78.05 -68.13 86.62
N THR A 17 78.91 -67.17 86.94
CA THR A 17 78.75 -65.77 86.48
C THR A 17 78.97 -65.62 84.98
N MET A 18 79.90 -66.37 84.39
CA MET A 18 80.06 -66.39 82.92
C MET A 18 78.87 -67.04 82.22
N ALA A 19 78.28 -68.10 82.80
CA ALA A 19 77.06 -68.71 82.27
C ALA A 19 75.83 -67.79 82.38
N GLU A 20 75.69 -67.03 83.49
CA GLU A 20 74.64 -66.02 83.66
C GLU A 20 74.83 -64.83 82.70
N GLU A 21 76.07 -64.39 82.46
CA GLU A 21 76.37 -63.36 81.46
C GLU A 21 76.16 -63.84 80.02
N GLU A 22 76.46 -65.10 79.70
CA GLU A 22 76.16 -65.71 78.41
C GLU A 22 74.65 -65.87 78.19
N LEU A 23 73.89 -66.29 79.21
CA LEU A 23 72.43 -66.32 79.16
C LEU A 23 71.83 -64.92 79.02
N ALA A 24 72.37 -63.91 79.71
CA ALA A 24 71.94 -62.52 79.56
C ALA A 24 72.29 -61.96 78.16
N ARG A 25 73.43 -62.36 77.58
CA ARG A 25 73.79 -62.04 76.20
C ARG A 25 72.87 -62.72 75.20
N LEU A 26 72.56 -64.00 75.39
CA LEU A 26 71.61 -64.76 74.57
C LEU A 26 70.20 -64.18 74.67
N HIS A 27 69.75 -63.78 75.86
CA HIS A 27 68.47 -63.09 76.04
C HIS A 27 68.46 -61.73 75.34
N ARG A 28 69.52 -60.92 75.46
CA ARG A 28 69.62 -59.65 74.73
C ARG A 28 69.69 -59.86 73.22
N GLN A 29 70.38 -60.91 72.75
CA GLN A 29 70.41 -61.29 71.34
C GLN A 29 69.04 -61.74 70.85
N MET A 30 68.33 -62.58 71.61
CA MET A 30 66.96 -62.97 71.31
C MET A 30 66.00 -61.77 71.34
N ASP A 31 66.13 -60.83 72.27
CA ASP A 31 65.31 -59.62 72.31
C ASP A 31 65.60 -58.70 71.12
N THR A 32 66.87 -58.57 70.72
CA THR A 32 67.23 -57.83 69.48
C THR A 32 66.73 -58.55 68.24
N ASP A 33 66.77 -59.88 68.20
CA ASP A 33 66.28 -60.67 67.08
C ASP A 33 64.75 -60.64 67.01
N ILE A 34 64.04 -60.65 68.15
CA ILE A 34 62.58 -60.44 68.22
C ILE A 34 62.19 -59.03 67.76
N GLN A 35 62.97 -58.00 68.11
CA GLN A 35 62.74 -56.64 67.61
C GLN A 35 63.07 -56.49 66.12
N ASN A 36 64.05 -57.23 65.60
CA ASN A 36 64.42 -57.22 64.18
C ASN A 36 63.48 -58.09 63.31
N LEU A 37 62.91 -59.15 63.88
CA LEU A 37 61.92 -60.04 63.24
C LEU A 37 60.50 -59.46 63.28
N ARG A 38 60.22 -58.46 64.12
CA ARG A 38 59.02 -57.64 63.95
C ARG A 38 59.17 -56.80 62.67
N PRO A 39 58.36 -57.04 61.62
CA PRO A 39 58.43 -56.19 60.44
C PRO A 39 58.10 -54.76 60.85
N LYS A 40 59.05 -53.83 60.64
CA LYS A 40 58.87 -52.36 60.84
C LYS A 40 57.81 -51.73 59.92
N ALA A 41 57.03 -52.54 59.23
CA ALA A 41 55.93 -52.19 58.33
C ALA A 41 54.75 -53.16 58.49
N ILE A 42 54.39 -53.53 59.72
CA ILE A 42 52.98 -53.91 59.98
C ILE A 42 52.21 -52.62 59.76
N ILE A 43 51.67 -52.46 58.55
CA ILE A 43 50.60 -51.49 58.31
C ILE A 43 49.55 -51.82 59.36
N THR A 44 49.39 -50.94 60.34
CA THR A 44 48.33 -51.09 61.35
C THR A 44 47.04 -51.34 60.59
N ASP A 45 46.15 -52.25 61.01
CA ASP A 45 44.85 -52.46 60.34
C ASP A 45 44.13 -51.13 60.08
N TYR A 46 44.35 -50.15 60.97
CA TYR A 46 43.96 -48.75 60.84
C TYR A 46 44.53 -48.01 59.60
N ASP A 47 45.81 -48.13 59.29
CA ASP A 47 46.46 -47.49 58.13
C ASP A 47 46.04 -48.14 56.81
N TYR A 48 45.80 -49.45 56.82
CA TYR A 48 45.23 -50.17 55.68
C TYR A 48 43.78 -49.75 55.43
N GLU A 49 42.96 -49.68 56.48
CA GLU A 49 41.60 -49.15 56.41
C GLU A 49 41.58 -47.70 55.91
N ASN A 50 42.48 -46.84 56.36
CA ASN A 50 42.54 -45.45 55.91
C ASN A 50 42.93 -45.32 54.43
N ARG A 51 43.85 -46.16 53.93
CA ARG A 51 44.20 -46.22 52.51
C ARG A 51 43.02 -46.73 51.67
N LEU A 52 42.32 -47.75 52.16
CA LEU A 52 41.13 -48.29 51.51
C LEU A 52 39.98 -47.25 51.47
N ARG A 53 39.75 -46.53 52.58
CA ARG A 53 38.79 -45.42 52.66
C ARG A 53 39.16 -44.29 51.71
N SER A 54 40.44 -43.91 51.65
CA SER A 54 40.92 -42.87 50.74
C SER A 54 40.79 -43.29 49.27
N GLY A 55 41.14 -44.53 48.92
CA GLY A 55 40.96 -45.07 47.57
C GLY A 55 39.48 -45.15 47.17
N ASN A 56 38.62 -45.62 48.07
CA ASN A 56 37.17 -45.63 47.86
C ASN A 56 36.60 -44.22 47.70
N HIS A 57 37.11 -43.25 48.45
CA HIS A 57 36.73 -41.84 48.29
C HIS A 57 37.16 -41.27 46.94
N SER A 58 38.38 -41.53 46.48
CA SER A 58 38.85 -41.14 45.14
C SER A 58 38.02 -41.79 44.03
N ILE A 59 37.69 -43.08 44.15
CA ILE A 59 36.80 -43.78 43.22
C ILE A 59 35.42 -43.13 43.19
N LYS A 60 34.88 -42.76 44.36
CA LYS A 60 33.59 -42.06 44.45
C LYS A 60 33.62 -40.71 43.73
N ILE A 61 34.65 -39.89 43.97
CA ILE A 61 34.79 -38.59 43.28
C ILE A 61 34.91 -38.77 41.76
N LEU A 62 35.68 -39.76 41.29
CA LEU A 62 35.81 -40.03 39.86
C LEU A 62 34.51 -40.52 39.25
N LYS A 63 33.74 -41.36 39.96
CA LYS A 63 32.39 -41.76 39.56
C LYS A 63 31.45 -40.57 39.49
N ASP A 64 31.43 -39.71 40.52
CA ASP A 64 30.59 -38.51 40.54
C ASP A 64 30.95 -37.54 39.41
N ARG A 65 32.25 -37.41 39.09
CA ARG A 65 32.73 -36.59 37.96
C ARG A 65 32.31 -37.17 36.61
N LEU A 66 32.40 -38.49 36.44
CA LEU A 66 31.95 -39.19 35.24
C LEU A 66 30.43 -39.06 35.08
N GLU A 67 29.65 -39.27 36.14
CA GLU A 67 28.20 -39.09 36.12
C GLU A 67 27.81 -37.66 35.74
N ASN A 68 28.50 -36.66 36.29
CA ASN A 68 28.26 -35.26 35.93
C ASN A 68 28.60 -34.99 34.45
N ALA A 69 29.70 -35.54 33.93
CA ALA A 69 30.04 -35.43 32.51
C ALA A 69 29.01 -36.11 31.60
N VAL A 70 28.52 -37.30 31.97
CA VAL A 70 27.46 -38.02 31.25
C VAL A 70 26.16 -37.22 31.29
N LYS A 71 25.76 -36.66 32.44
CA LYS A 71 24.57 -35.81 32.55
C LYS A 71 24.65 -34.60 31.62
N LYS A 72 25.80 -33.91 31.56
CA LYS A 72 26.04 -32.79 30.65
C LYS A 72 25.98 -33.23 29.18
N PHE A 73 26.58 -34.36 28.84
CA PHE A 73 26.54 -34.90 27.49
C PHE A 73 25.12 -35.28 27.07
N CYS A 74 24.36 -35.94 27.94
CA CYS A 74 22.95 -36.24 27.71
C CYS A 74 22.12 -34.97 27.52
N ALA A 75 22.37 -33.91 28.30
CA ALA A 75 21.72 -32.62 28.12
C ALA A 75 21.98 -32.04 26.72
N ILE A 76 23.25 -31.99 26.29
CA ILE A 76 23.64 -31.52 24.94
C ILE A 76 23.01 -32.40 23.86
N LEU A 77 22.93 -33.73 24.04
CA LEU A 77 22.28 -34.62 23.09
C LEU A 77 20.77 -34.34 22.97
N THR A 78 20.10 -34.10 24.09
CA THR A 78 18.67 -33.74 24.06
C THR A 78 18.42 -32.40 23.39
N GLU A 79 19.29 -31.40 23.60
CA GLU A 79 19.23 -30.12 22.91
C GLU A 79 19.50 -30.26 21.40
N ASN A 80 20.54 -31.02 21.03
CA ASN A 80 20.84 -31.33 19.63
C ASN A 80 19.68 -32.06 18.94
N LYS A 81 18.98 -32.96 19.65
CA LYS A 81 17.79 -33.62 19.11
C LYS A 81 16.68 -32.61 18.83
N LYS A 82 16.40 -31.69 19.77
CA LYS A 82 15.41 -30.62 19.58
C LYS A 82 15.75 -29.73 18.38
N MET A 83 17.01 -29.30 18.26
CA MET A 83 17.45 -28.50 17.11
C MET A 83 17.27 -29.23 15.78
N ARG A 84 17.53 -30.54 15.72
CA ARG A 84 17.27 -31.33 14.50
C ARG A 84 15.79 -31.42 14.16
N GLU A 85 14.94 -31.63 15.16
CA GLU A 85 13.48 -31.64 14.97
C GLU A 85 12.96 -30.29 14.48
N GLU A 86 13.51 -29.18 14.98
CA GLU A 86 13.20 -27.83 14.52
C GLU A 86 13.66 -27.59 13.07
N ILE A 87 14.88 -28.01 12.72
CA ILE A 87 15.37 -27.95 11.33
C ILE A 87 14.45 -28.76 10.40
N ASP A 88 14.07 -29.98 10.78
CA ASP A 88 13.17 -30.82 9.98
C ASP A 88 11.77 -30.19 9.83
N HIS A 89 11.27 -29.54 10.88
CA HIS A 89 10.02 -28.79 10.83
C HIS A 89 10.10 -27.63 9.83
N LEU A 90 11.13 -26.79 9.93
CA LEU A 90 11.34 -25.66 9.02
C LEU A 90 11.53 -26.10 7.57
N LEU A 91 12.21 -27.23 7.32
CA LEU A 91 12.34 -27.79 5.98
C LEU A 91 10.99 -28.21 5.41
N LYS A 92 10.12 -28.84 6.21
CA LYS A 92 8.76 -29.19 5.79
C LYS A 92 7.94 -27.95 5.48
N GLU A 93 7.99 -26.92 6.31
CA GLU A 93 7.30 -25.65 6.05
C GLU A 93 7.77 -25.00 4.75
N ARG A 94 9.10 -24.97 4.51
CA ARG A 94 9.67 -24.46 3.26
C ARG A 94 9.16 -25.23 2.05
N THR A 95 9.10 -26.57 2.12
CA THR A 95 8.57 -27.36 1.01
C THR A 95 7.10 -27.06 0.74
N ARG A 96 6.28 -26.95 1.79
CA ARG A 96 4.87 -26.56 1.68
C ARG A 96 4.71 -25.16 1.07
N TYR A 97 5.51 -24.21 1.53
CA TYR A 97 5.53 -22.85 1.01
C TYR A 97 5.87 -22.83 -0.48
N ASN A 98 6.90 -23.56 -0.90
CA ASN A 98 7.30 -23.62 -2.31
C ASN A 98 6.20 -24.21 -3.20
N ILE A 99 5.48 -25.25 -2.74
CA ILE A 99 4.36 -25.83 -3.49
C ILE A 99 3.25 -24.78 -3.69
N ILE A 100 2.88 -24.06 -2.62
CA ILE A 100 1.86 -23.00 -2.71
C ILE A 100 2.33 -21.87 -3.62
N TRP A 101 3.60 -21.47 -3.50
CA TRP A 101 4.21 -20.43 -4.34
C TRP A 101 4.19 -20.81 -5.82
N GLU A 102 4.59 -22.03 -6.17
CA GLU A 102 4.55 -22.53 -7.55
C GLU A 102 3.12 -22.59 -8.10
N SER A 103 2.14 -22.98 -7.27
CA SER A 103 0.73 -22.98 -7.66
C SER A 103 0.24 -21.55 -7.95
N LEU A 104 0.50 -20.61 -7.05
CA LEU A 104 0.12 -19.21 -7.22
C LEU A 104 0.80 -18.58 -8.45
N LEU A 105 2.06 -18.93 -8.70
CA LEU A 105 2.79 -18.47 -9.87
C LEU A 105 2.17 -18.99 -11.18
N LYS A 106 1.80 -20.27 -11.22
CA LYS A 106 1.10 -20.88 -12.37
C LYS A 106 -0.27 -20.23 -12.60
N ASP A 107 -1.04 -20.00 -11.53
CA ASP A 107 -2.34 -19.34 -11.61
C ASP A 107 -2.18 -17.91 -12.16
N MET A 108 -1.21 -17.15 -11.67
CA MET A 108 -0.92 -15.82 -12.18
C MET A 108 -0.52 -15.83 -13.66
N GLN A 109 0.35 -16.76 -14.07
CA GLN A 109 0.74 -16.90 -15.47
C GLN A 109 -0.45 -17.26 -16.38
N SER A 110 -1.33 -18.16 -15.93
CA SER A 110 -2.54 -18.53 -16.67
C SER A 110 -3.49 -17.35 -16.85
N ARG A 111 -3.72 -16.56 -15.80
CA ARG A 111 -4.57 -15.36 -15.86
C ARG A 111 -3.97 -14.28 -16.76
N LYS A 112 -2.65 -14.08 -16.70
CA LYS A 112 -1.96 -13.17 -17.62
C LYS A 112 -2.13 -13.61 -19.08
N LYS A 113 -2.04 -14.91 -19.36
CA LYS A 113 -2.26 -15.45 -20.71
C LYS A 113 -3.68 -15.18 -21.18
N TYR A 114 -4.68 -15.48 -20.35
CA TYR A 114 -6.09 -15.19 -20.65
C TYR A 114 -6.33 -13.70 -20.93
N MET A 115 -5.72 -12.81 -20.13
CA MET A 115 -5.80 -11.37 -20.36
C MET A 115 -5.23 -10.96 -21.73
N ILE A 116 -4.10 -11.55 -22.14
CA ILE A 116 -3.51 -11.29 -23.46
C ILE A 116 -4.42 -11.80 -24.58
N GLU A 117 -4.96 -13.02 -24.44
CA GLU A 117 -5.90 -13.59 -25.41
C GLU A 117 -7.16 -12.72 -25.57
N LEU A 118 -7.66 -12.15 -24.47
CA LEU A 118 -8.81 -11.23 -24.51
C LEU A 118 -8.48 -9.89 -25.19
N ILE A 119 -7.27 -9.36 -24.97
CA ILE A 119 -6.79 -8.16 -25.67
C ILE A 119 -6.68 -8.44 -27.17
N GLU A 120 -6.11 -9.58 -27.56
CA GLU A 120 -5.98 -9.98 -28.97
C GLU A 120 -7.35 -10.12 -29.64
N GLN A 121 -8.31 -10.77 -28.98
CA GLN A 121 -9.69 -10.87 -29.47
C GLN A 121 -10.34 -9.49 -29.62
N ALA A 122 -10.13 -8.58 -28.66
CA ALA A 122 -10.64 -7.22 -28.74
C ALA A 122 -10.02 -6.46 -29.94
N THR A 123 -8.70 -6.55 -30.13
CA THR A 123 -8.01 -5.93 -31.27
C THR A 123 -8.56 -6.44 -32.60
N VAL A 124 -8.70 -7.76 -32.78
CA VAL A 124 -9.28 -8.34 -34.00
C VAL A 124 -10.71 -7.85 -34.24
N ALA A 125 -11.53 -7.75 -33.20
CA ALA A 125 -12.89 -7.23 -33.32
C ALA A 125 -12.92 -5.73 -33.72
N PHE A 126 -11.97 -4.94 -33.21
CA PHE A 126 -11.81 -3.54 -33.61
C PHE A 126 -11.39 -3.40 -35.08
N ASP A 127 -10.38 -4.17 -35.51
CA ASP A 127 -9.91 -4.15 -36.89
C ASP A 127 -11.04 -4.54 -37.86
N GLN A 128 -11.80 -5.59 -37.54
CA GLN A 128 -12.98 -5.99 -38.32
C GLN A 128 -14.02 -4.88 -38.39
N ARG A 129 -14.35 -4.25 -37.25
CA ARG A 129 -15.30 -3.13 -37.21
C ARG A 129 -14.83 -1.99 -38.11
N GLU A 130 -13.55 -1.64 -38.07
CA GLU A 130 -12.98 -0.58 -38.90
C GLU A 130 -13.10 -0.91 -40.39
N GLU A 131 -12.81 -2.16 -40.79
CA GLU A 131 -13.03 -2.62 -42.17
C GLU A 131 -14.49 -2.49 -42.60
N TRP A 132 -15.45 -2.86 -41.74
CA TRP A 132 -16.87 -2.75 -42.03
C TRP A 132 -17.32 -1.30 -42.16
N CYS A 133 -16.84 -0.41 -41.28
CA CYS A 133 -17.10 1.02 -41.36
C CYS A 133 -16.56 1.62 -42.67
N SER A 134 -15.34 1.24 -43.07
CA SER A 134 -14.73 1.66 -44.33
C SER A 134 -15.53 1.17 -45.55
N LYS A 135 -15.93 -0.11 -45.57
CA LYS A 135 -16.81 -0.68 -46.60
C LYS A 135 -18.16 0.05 -46.68
N LEU A 136 -18.76 0.35 -45.53
CA LEU A 136 -20.02 1.10 -45.46
C LEU A 136 -19.87 2.52 -46.00
N ALA A 137 -18.80 3.22 -45.64
CA ALA A 137 -18.52 4.57 -46.14
C ALA A 137 -18.34 4.57 -47.66
N ALA A 138 -17.60 3.61 -48.21
CA ALA A 138 -17.43 3.44 -49.65
C ALA A 138 -18.78 3.18 -50.37
N LEU A 139 -19.63 2.31 -49.80
CA LEU A 139 -20.96 2.05 -50.34
C LEU A 139 -21.87 3.29 -50.30
N LYS A 140 -21.86 4.04 -49.20
CA LYS A 140 -22.63 5.30 -49.08
C LYS A 140 -22.19 6.31 -50.13
N LYS A 141 -20.88 6.50 -50.31
CA LYS A 141 -20.32 7.41 -51.31
C LYS A 141 -20.71 6.99 -52.73
N ARG A 142 -20.66 5.69 -53.03
CA ARG A 142 -21.10 5.15 -54.31
C ARG A 142 -22.60 5.39 -54.54
N ALA A 143 -23.45 5.07 -53.55
CA ALA A 143 -24.88 5.30 -53.65
C ALA A 143 -25.25 6.78 -53.85
N GLN A 144 -24.54 7.70 -53.19
CA GLN A 144 -24.71 9.14 -53.39
C GLN A 144 -24.31 9.56 -54.81
N SER A 145 -23.19 9.05 -55.32
CA SER A 145 -22.74 9.32 -56.69
C SER A 145 -23.75 8.80 -57.72
N ASP A 146 -24.24 7.57 -57.54
CA ASP A 146 -25.23 6.95 -58.43
C ASP A 146 -26.56 7.73 -58.38
N TYR A 147 -26.99 8.17 -57.19
CA TYR A 147 -28.17 9.03 -57.04
C TYR A 147 -28.02 10.34 -57.81
N LEU A 148 -26.90 11.04 -57.67
CA LEU A 148 -26.64 12.27 -58.40
C LEU A 148 -26.68 12.05 -59.92
N ALA A 149 -25.99 11.01 -60.41
CA ALA A 149 -26.01 10.65 -61.83
C ALA A 149 -27.44 10.39 -62.34
N HIS A 150 -28.24 9.60 -61.62
CA HIS A 150 -29.62 9.34 -62.00
C HIS A 150 -30.51 10.59 -61.96
N THR A 151 -30.29 11.51 -61.02
CA THR A 151 -31.03 12.78 -60.99
C THR A 151 -30.69 13.68 -62.18
N GLU A 152 -29.43 13.67 -62.62
CA GLU A 152 -29.00 14.41 -63.83
C GLU A 152 -29.61 13.80 -65.09
N GLU A 153 -29.53 12.47 -65.24
CA GLU A 153 -30.17 11.74 -66.34
C GLU A 153 -31.68 12.03 -66.41
N MET A 154 -32.37 11.99 -65.26
CA MET A 154 -33.80 12.28 -65.19
C MET A 154 -34.11 13.72 -65.60
N ARG A 155 -33.28 14.68 -65.19
CA ARG A 155 -33.43 16.10 -65.57
C ARG A 155 -33.22 16.30 -67.07
N GLU A 156 -32.27 15.59 -67.68
CA GLU A 156 -32.06 15.64 -69.13
C GLU A 156 -33.24 15.05 -69.91
N ILE A 157 -33.78 13.91 -69.45
CA ILE A 157 -34.97 13.31 -70.04
C ILE A 157 -36.16 14.25 -69.93
N GLN A 158 -36.37 14.89 -68.78
CA GLN A 158 -37.44 15.87 -68.60
C GLN A 158 -37.31 17.05 -69.57
N ARG A 159 -36.10 17.61 -69.74
CA ARG A 159 -35.85 18.69 -70.71
C ARG A 159 -36.19 18.27 -72.15
N LYS A 160 -35.82 17.05 -72.55
CA LYS A 160 -36.16 16.51 -73.88
C LYS A 160 -37.67 16.35 -74.04
N LEU A 161 -38.34 15.83 -73.01
CA LEU A 161 -39.80 15.66 -73.00
C LEU A 161 -40.53 17.01 -73.13
N ASP A 162 -40.12 18.03 -72.37
CA ASP A 162 -40.71 19.37 -72.42
C ASP A 162 -40.51 20.02 -73.80
N HIS A 163 -39.32 19.83 -74.39
CA HIS A 163 -39.04 20.27 -75.76
C HIS A 163 -39.95 19.57 -76.78
N ASP A 164 -40.10 18.24 -76.71
CA ASP A 164 -40.97 17.49 -77.61
C ASP A 164 -42.46 17.88 -77.42
N PHE A 165 -42.88 18.17 -76.18
CA PHE A 165 -44.23 18.62 -75.87
C PHE A 165 -44.52 19.99 -76.50
N THR A 166 -43.64 20.97 -76.27
CA THR A 166 -43.76 22.31 -76.86
C THR A 166 -43.74 22.27 -78.39
N LEU A 167 -42.88 21.43 -78.98
CA LEU A 167 -42.84 21.20 -80.42
C LEU A 167 -44.16 20.61 -80.95
N ARG A 168 -44.70 19.59 -80.26
CA ARG A 168 -45.98 18.96 -80.63
C ARG A 168 -47.13 19.96 -80.54
N GLU A 169 -47.19 20.77 -79.49
CA GLU A 169 -48.20 21.82 -79.32
C GLU A 169 -48.10 22.88 -80.42
N PHE A 170 -46.89 23.31 -80.75
CA PHE A 170 -46.63 24.21 -81.86
C PHE A 170 -47.12 23.63 -83.20
N LEU A 171 -46.76 22.38 -83.51
CA LEU A 171 -47.19 21.70 -84.73
C LEU A 171 -48.71 21.49 -84.77
N SER A 172 -49.34 21.15 -83.65
CA SER A 172 -50.80 21.03 -83.53
C SER A 172 -51.49 22.36 -83.85
N THR A 173 -50.99 23.45 -83.27
CA THR A 173 -51.52 24.81 -83.50
C THR A 173 -51.33 25.28 -84.94
N LYS A 174 -50.20 24.95 -85.57
CA LYS A 174 -49.94 25.27 -86.99
C LYS A 174 -50.70 24.38 -87.97
N GLY A 175 -50.96 23.12 -87.59
CA GLY A 175 -51.66 22.13 -88.40
C GLY A 175 -53.19 22.32 -88.43
N GLN A 176 -53.75 23.15 -87.55
CA GLN A 176 -55.16 23.54 -87.59
C GLN A 176 -55.46 24.30 -88.88
N LYS A 177 -56.22 23.65 -89.78
CA LYS A 177 -56.67 24.23 -91.05
C LYS A 177 -57.65 25.36 -90.75
N ARG A 178 -57.15 26.61 -90.79
CA ARG A 178 -57.99 27.79 -90.63
C ARG A 178 -58.93 27.90 -91.84
N ILE A 179 -60.24 27.81 -91.62
CA ILE A 179 -61.24 28.10 -92.63
C ILE A 179 -61.30 29.64 -92.79
N LEU A 180 -60.55 30.17 -93.75
CA LEU A 180 -60.59 31.58 -94.14
C LEU A 180 -61.64 31.78 -95.25
N LYS A 181 -62.90 32.01 -94.88
CA LYS A 181 -63.86 32.67 -95.80
C LYS A 181 -64.16 34.12 -95.42
N ASP A 182 -63.72 34.55 -94.23
CA ASP A 182 -64.09 35.82 -93.62
C ASP A 182 -62.86 36.66 -93.23
N LEU A 183 -61.67 36.32 -93.76
CA LEU A 183 -60.41 36.92 -93.29
C LEU A 183 -60.06 38.22 -93.98
N GLU A 184 -60.46 38.49 -95.23
CA GLU A 184 -60.15 39.78 -95.85
C GLU A 184 -60.89 40.93 -95.15
N GLU A 185 -62.17 40.76 -94.84
CA GLU A 185 -62.99 41.79 -94.21
C GLU A 185 -62.64 41.99 -92.73
N LYS A 186 -62.25 40.91 -92.04
CA LYS A 186 -61.83 40.94 -90.63
C LYS A 186 -60.35 41.32 -90.48
N GLU A 187 -59.48 41.05 -91.45
CA GLU A 187 -58.12 41.61 -91.52
C GLU A 187 -58.15 43.08 -91.86
N ARG A 188 -59.04 43.55 -92.74
CA ARG A 188 -59.21 45.00 -92.99
C ARG A 188 -59.65 45.73 -91.73
N LYS A 189 -60.68 45.22 -91.04
CA LYS A 189 -61.13 45.77 -89.75
C LYS A 189 -60.10 45.63 -88.63
N LYS A 190 -59.38 44.50 -88.54
CA LYS A 190 -58.27 44.34 -87.56
C LYS A 190 -57.09 45.24 -87.87
N LYS A 191 -56.76 45.48 -89.15
CA LYS A 191 -55.73 46.43 -89.55
C LYS A 191 -56.18 47.85 -89.24
N GLU A 192 -57.43 48.23 -89.49
CA GLU A 192 -57.98 49.54 -89.09
C GLU A 192 -57.99 49.71 -87.57
N ILE A 193 -58.42 48.71 -86.80
CA ILE A 193 -58.39 48.75 -85.33
C ILE A 193 -56.95 48.72 -84.80
N GLN A 194 -56.03 48.01 -85.45
CA GLN A 194 -54.60 48.04 -85.12
C GLN A 194 -53.99 49.39 -85.44
N ILE A 195 -54.34 50.00 -86.58
CA ILE A 195 -53.90 51.34 -86.95
C ILE A 195 -54.45 52.36 -85.96
N GLN A 196 -55.74 52.29 -85.60
CA GLN A 196 -56.33 53.16 -84.58
C GLN A 196 -55.74 52.92 -83.19
N ASN A 197 -55.45 51.68 -82.80
CA ASN A 197 -54.77 51.39 -81.54
C ASN A 197 -53.31 51.86 -81.55
N LEU A 198 -52.63 51.75 -82.69
CA LEU A 198 -51.28 52.27 -82.87
C LEU A 198 -51.29 53.79 -82.82
N GLU A 199 -52.26 54.46 -83.46
CA GLU A 199 -52.49 55.91 -83.41
C GLU A 199 -52.80 56.36 -81.99
N ASN A 200 -53.74 55.70 -81.29
CA ASN A 200 -54.07 56.00 -79.89
C ASN A 200 -52.87 55.77 -78.97
N ARG A 201 -52.07 54.73 -79.21
CA ARG A 201 -50.84 54.47 -78.46
C ARG A 201 -49.75 55.49 -78.81
N LEU A 202 -49.69 55.97 -80.04
CA LEU A 202 -48.81 57.06 -80.48
C LEU A 202 -49.19 58.35 -79.75
N ILE A 203 -50.48 58.68 -79.71
CA ILE A 203 -51.00 59.84 -78.99
C ILE A 203 -50.71 59.72 -77.49
N MET A 204 -50.94 58.56 -76.88
CA MET A 204 -50.60 58.33 -75.46
C MET A 204 -49.10 58.41 -75.19
N LEU A 205 -48.26 57.87 -76.08
CA LEU A 205 -46.80 57.97 -75.97
C LEU A 205 -46.34 59.42 -76.18
N GLU A 206 -47.00 60.17 -77.06
CA GLU A 206 -46.70 61.58 -77.30
C GLU A 206 -47.13 62.46 -76.12
N ASP A 207 -48.28 62.18 -75.52
CA ASP A 207 -48.78 62.86 -74.32
C ASP A 207 -47.94 62.53 -73.08
N THR A 208 -47.57 61.25 -72.89
CA THR A 208 -46.64 60.86 -71.80
C THR A 208 -45.26 61.45 -72.03
N MET A 209 -44.74 61.49 -73.26
CA MET A 209 -43.48 62.16 -73.59
C MET A 209 -43.56 63.67 -73.32
N LYS A 210 -44.68 64.34 -73.66
CA LYS A 210 -44.91 65.75 -73.33
C LYS A 210 -45.02 66.00 -71.82
N GLN A 211 -45.60 65.05 -71.06
CA GLN A 211 -45.66 65.13 -69.61
C GLN A 211 -44.27 64.97 -68.98
N ILE A 212 -43.46 64.02 -69.47
CA ILE A 212 -42.07 63.82 -69.04
C ILE A 212 -41.22 65.05 -69.41
N GLN A 213 -41.42 65.62 -70.61
CA GLN A 213 -40.74 66.85 -71.05
C GLN A 213 -41.08 68.08 -70.20
N LYS A 214 -42.30 68.16 -69.65
CA LYS A 214 -42.71 69.19 -68.67
C LYS A 214 -42.12 68.96 -67.28
N PHE A 215 -41.81 67.72 -66.92
CA PHE A 215 -41.29 67.37 -65.60
C PHE A 215 -39.75 67.47 -65.54
N CYS A 216 -39.07 67.23 -66.66
CA CYS A 216 -37.60 67.28 -66.77
C CYS A 216 -37.02 68.64 -67.21
N ASP A 217 -37.84 69.65 -67.55
CA ASP A 217 -37.43 71.00 -68.01
C ASP A 217 -36.37 71.06 -69.14
N GLU A 218 -36.08 69.93 -69.80
CA GLU A 218 -35.14 69.81 -70.92
C GLU A 218 -35.85 69.44 -72.23
N LYS A 219 -35.48 70.11 -73.33
CA LYS A 219 -36.16 69.99 -74.64
C LYS A 219 -35.61 68.90 -75.55
N ASP A 220 -34.48 68.28 -75.21
CA ASP A 220 -33.76 67.32 -76.06
C ASP A 220 -33.97 65.88 -75.56
N VAL A 221 -34.78 65.13 -76.29
CA VAL A 221 -35.18 63.74 -75.96
C VAL A 221 -33.96 62.81 -75.81
N HIS A 222 -32.90 63.03 -76.59
CA HIS A 222 -31.70 62.19 -76.52
C HIS A 222 -30.87 62.45 -75.26
N LYS A 223 -30.82 63.70 -74.78
CA LYS A 223 -30.15 64.04 -73.52
C LYS A 223 -30.90 63.50 -72.32
N MET A 224 -32.22 63.61 -72.35
CA MET A 224 -33.10 63.05 -71.31
C MET A 224 -32.95 61.52 -71.22
N ALA A 225 -32.99 60.80 -72.35
CA ALA A 225 -32.76 59.35 -72.37
C ALA A 225 -31.37 58.96 -71.85
N SER A 226 -30.34 59.75 -72.18
CA SER A 226 -28.98 59.53 -71.68
C SER A 226 -28.86 59.78 -70.17
N GLN A 227 -29.59 60.77 -69.63
CA GLN A 227 -29.63 61.05 -68.20
C GLN A 227 -30.40 59.99 -67.42
N TYR A 228 -31.51 59.48 -67.97
CA TYR A 228 -32.24 58.36 -67.39
C TYR A 228 -31.41 57.08 -67.41
N LEU A 229 -30.71 56.78 -68.50
CA LEU A 229 -29.82 55.63 -68.57
C LEU A 229 -28.73 55.72 -67.51
N LYS A 230 -28.13 56.91 -67.35
CA LYS A 230 -27.12 57.13 -66.30
C LYS A 230 -27.71 56.96 -64.89
N GLN A 231 -28.92 57.47 -64.63
CA GLN A 231 -29.61 57.26 -63.36
C GLN A 231 -30.03 55.80 -63.13
N GLU A 232 -30.38 55.07 -64.19
CA GLU A 232 -30.69 53.64 -64.14
C GLU A 232 -29.43 52.83 -63.81
N GLU A 233 -28.30 53.14 -64.44
CA GLU A 233 -27.00 52.53 -64.12
C GLU A 233 -26.58 52.82 -62.67
N GLU A 234 -26.75 54.06 -62.19
CA GLU A 234 -26.49 54.45 -60.80
C GLU A 234 -27.42 53.70 -59.83
N ASN A 235 -28.72 53.60 -60.15
CA ASN A 235 -29.69 52.86 -59.35
C ASN A 235 -29.42 51.35 -59.36
N PHE A 236 -28.99 50.79 -60.49
CA PHE A 236 -28.64 49.38 -60.60
C PHE A 236 -27.38 49.07 -59.80
N ALA A 237 -26.38 49.96 -59.81
CA ALA A 237 -25.21 49.85 -58.96
C ALA A 237 -25.58 49.92 -57.46
N LEU A 238 -26.47 50.85 -57.08
CA LEU A 238 -26.99 50.94 -55.71
C LEU A 238 -27.77 49.69 -55.31
N PHE A 239 -28.58 49.13 -56.20
CA PHE A 239 -29.33 47.90 -55.94
C PHE A 239 -28.39 46.70 -55.73
N ASN A 240 -27.34 46.57 -56.54
CA ASN A 240 -26.33 45.54 -56.35
C ASN A 240 -25.59 45.71 -55.03
N TYR A 241 -25.23 46.94 -54.67
CA TYR A 241 -24.60 47.23 -53.38
C TYR A 241 -25.51 46.88 -52.20
N VAL A 242 -26.80 47.19 -52.28
CA VAL A 242 -27.79 46.80 -51.24
C VAL A 242 -27.90 45.27 -51.14
N ASN A 243 -27.86 44.56 -52.27
CA ASN A 243 -27.89 43.09 -52.25
C ASN A 243 -26.61 42.50 -51.66
N GLU A 244 -25.44 43.05 -51.98
CA GLU A 244 -24.18 42.65 -51.37
C GLU A 244 -24.19 42.87 -49.85
N LEU A 245 -24.66 44.05 -49.39
CA LEU A 245 -24.82 44.33 -47.97
C LEU A 245 -25.82 43.39 -47.30
N ASN A 246 -26.94 43.07 -47.95
CA ASN A 246 -27.89 42.10 -47.40
C ASN A 246 -27.26 40.72 -47.29
N HIS A 247 -26.46 40.30 -48.27
CA HIS A 247 -25.73 39.04 -48.19
C HIS A 247 -24.68 39.05 -47.07
N GLU A 248 -23.95 40.16 -46.89
CA GLU A 248 -23.04 40.31 -45.75
C GLU A 248 -23.78 40.26 -44.40
N ILE A 249 -24.98 40.84 -44.31
CA ILE A 249 -25.83 40.75 -43.11
C ILE A 249 -26.23 39.30 -42.85
N GLU A 250 -26.70 38.56 -43.87
CA GLU A 250 -27.06 37.13 -43.73
C GLU A 250 -25.86 36.29 -43.25
N MET A 251 -24.68 36.51 -43.84
CA MET A 251 -23.45 35.81 -43.43
C MET A 251 -23.04 36.16 -42.00
N LEU A 252 -23.21 37.41 -41.58
CA LEU A 252 -22.93 37.84 -40.21
C LEU A 252 -23.95 37.25 -39.23
N GLU A 253 -25.23 37.19 -39.59
CA GLU A 253 -26.29 36.56 -38.78
C GLU A 253 -26.02 35.06 -38.58
N GLU A 254 -25.65 34.33 -39.63
CA GLU A 254 -25.26 32.91 -39.54
C GLU A 254 -24.04 32.74 -38.62
N SER A 255 -23.03 33.59 -38.78
CA SER A 255 -21.85 33.56 -37.89
C SER A 255 -22.20 33.87 -36.44
N LEU A 256 -23.19 34.74 -36.21
CA LEU A 256 -23.65 35.11 -34.88
C LEU A 256 -24.41 33.96 -34.23
N GLU A 257 -25.28 33.27 -34.98
CA GLU A 257 -25.95 32.04 -34.51
C GLU A 257 -24.94 30.93 -34.19
N GLU A 258 -23.91 30.73 -35.02
CA GLU A 258 -22.84 29.79 -34.72
C GLU A 258 -22.06 30.13 -33.44
N ILE A 259 -21.80 31.42 -33.19
CA ILE A 259 -21.11 31.85 -31.96
C ILE A 259 -22.04 31.68 -30.76
N GLN A 260 -23.32 32.01 -30.90
CA GLN A 260 -24.32 31.86 -29.85
C GLN A 260 -24.44 30.39 -29.41
N THR A 261 -24.55 29.47 -30.37
CA THR A 261 -24.60 28.02 -30.10
C THR A 261 -23.33 27.52 -29.40
N LYS A 262 -22.15 27.96 -29.84
CA LYS A 262 -20.87 27.64 -29.16
C LYS A 262 -20.82 28.19 -27.73
N ILE A 263 -21.40 29.37 -27.47
CA ILE A 263 -21.49 29.93 -26.12
C ILE A 263 -22.40 29.07 -25.25
N ASP A 264 -23.57 28.68 -25.76
CA ASP A 264 -24.52 27.84 -25.02
C ASP A 264 -23.94 26.46 -24.68
N GLU A 265 -23.28 25.81 -25.64
CA GLU A 265 -22.53 24.56 -25.41
C GLU A 265 -21.47 24.72 -24.31
N GLN A 266 -20.72 25.84 -24.35
CA GLN A 266 -19.69 26.11 -23.35
C GLN A 266 -20.28 26.39 -21.96
N ILE A 267 -21.46 27.02 -21.88
CA ILE A 267 -22.18 27.22 -20.63
C ILE A 267 -22.61 25.87 -20.04
N GLU A 268 -23.15 24.95 -20.85
CA GLU A 268 -23.51 23.60 -20.39
C GLU A 268 -22.30 22.83 -19.85
N ILE A 269 -21.18 22.84 -20.59
CA ILE A 269 -19.92 22.22 -20.15
C ILE A 269 -19.43 22.83 -18.83
N SER A 270 -19.52 24.15 -18.69
CA SER A 270 -19.14 24.87 -17.46
C SER A 270 -20.02 24.46 -16.27
N GLN A 271 -21.34 24.36 -16.46
CA GLN A 271 -22.27 23.92 -15.42
C GLN A 271 -22.01 22.48 -14.99
N LEU A 272 -21.73 21.57 -15.92
CA LEU A 272 -21.37 20.19 -15.61
C LEU A 272 -20.07 20.12 -14.79
N LYS A 273 -19.03 20.84 -15.21
CA LYS A 273 -17.76 20.93 -14.47
C LYS A 273 -17.95 21.53 -13.08
N GLU A 274 -18.82 22.52 -12.92
CA GLU A 274 -19.09 23.11 -11.61
C GLU A 274 -19.80 22.13 -10.68
N LYS A 275 -20.76 21.33 -11.19
CA LYS A 275 -21.40 20.25 -10.41
C LYS A 275 -20.39 19.19 -9.98
N GLU A 276 -19.51 18.75 -10.88
CA GLU A 276 -18.44 17.81 -10.54
C GLU A 276 -17.48 18.38 -9.49
N ARG A 277 -17.10 19.66 -9.63
CA ARG A 277 -16.25 20.36 -8.67
C ARG A 277 -16.91 20.47 -7.31
N GLN A 278 -18.20 20.78 -7.25
CA GLN A 278 -18.97 20.84 -6.01
C GLN A 278 -19.05 19.46 -5.34
N HIS A 279 -19.34 18.40 -6.11
CA HIS A 279 -19.36 17.03 -5.58
C HIS A 279 -17.98 16.61 -5.03
N ASN A 280 -16.90 16.91 -5.75
CA ASN A 280 -15.55 16.64 -5.29
C ASN A 280 -15.19 17.43 -4.02
N LEU A 281 -15.60 18.70 -3.92
CA LEU A 281 -15.41 19.51 -2.72
C LEU A 281 -16.19 18.96 -1.52
N GLU A 282 -17.44 18.53 -1.71
CA GLU A 282 -18.25 17.90 -0.67
C GLU A 282 -17.62 16.60 -0.19
N TYR A 283 -17.16 15.76 -1.12
CA TYR A 283 -16.45 14.53 -0.80
C TYR A 283 -15.17 14.80 0.00
N LEU A 284 -14.36 15.77 -0.44
CA LEU A 284 -13.11 16.11 0.24
C LEU A 284 -13.36 16.74 1.62
N ARG A 285 -14.44 17.52 1.77
CA ARG A 285 -14.88 18.04 3.07
C ARG A 285 -15.31 16.92 4.01
N ALA A 286 -16.08 15.95 3.52
CA ALA A 286 -16.50 14.79 4.32
C ALA A 286 -15.28 13.97 4.76
N GLN A 287 -14.31 13.74 3.87
CA GLN A 287 -13.06 13.08 4.23
C GLN A 287 -12.28 13.87 5.29
N LEU A 288 -12.12 15.18 5.12
CA LEU A 288 -11.47 16.02 6.12
C LEU A 288 -12.19 15.95 7.47
N GLU A 289 -13.52 15.99 7.48
CA GLU A 289 -14.28 15.88 8.71
C GLU A 289 -14.03 14.53 9.41
N THR A 290 -14.07 13.42 8.67
CA THR A 290 -13.76 12.09 9.24
C THR A 290 -12.35 12.01 9.82
N VAL A 291 -11.34 12.48 9.08
CA VAL A 291 -9.95 12.49 9.53
C VAL A 291 -9.79 13.40 10.75
N THR A 292 -10.43 14.57 10.78
CA THR A 292 -10.36 15.46 11.94
C THR A 292 -10.98 14.82 13.19
N GLN A 293 -12.12 14.15 13.06
CA GLN A 293 -12.73 13.40 14.18
C GLN A 293 -11.81 12.26 14.66
N GLU A 294 -11.21 11.50 13.75
CA GLU A 294 -10.23 10.46 14.09
C GLU A 294 -9.00 11.05 14.80
N THR A 295 -8.47 12.18 14.34
CA THR A 295 -7.34 12.86 15.00
C THR A 295 -7.71 13.34 16.40
N LEU A 296 -8.88 13.93 16.60
CA LEU A 296 -9.35 14.38 17.92
C LEU A 296 -9.50 13.21 18.89
N THR A 297 -10.13 12.10 18.46
CA THR A 297 -10.25 10.91 19.31
C THR A 297 -8.90 10.30 19.66
N ASN A 298 -7.96 10.27 18.71
CA ASN A 298 -6.59 9.82 18.96
C ASN A 298 -5.84 10.75 19.92
N GLU A 299 -5.98 12.06 19.78
CA GLU A 299 -5.39 13.03 20.73
C GLU A 299 -5.96 12.86 22.14
N GLU A 300 -7.26 12.65 22.29
CA GLU A 300 -7.87 12.32 23.59
C GLU A 300 -7.32 11.01 24.16
N ASN A 301 -7.16 9.98 23.33
CA ASN A 301 -6.59 8.70 23.75
C ASN A 301 -5.12 8.83 24.18
N VAL A 302 -4.33 9.66 23.49
CA VAL A 302 -2.95 9.97 23.87
C VAL A 302 -2.92 10.71 25.20
N LYS A 303 -3.72 11.77 25.38
CA LYS A 303 -3.83 12.51 26.66
C LYS A 303 -4.24 11.60 27.81
N ASN A 304 -5.22 10.72 27.59
CA ASN A 304 -5.65 9.74 28.58
C ASN A 304 -4.53 8.75 28.93
N SER A 305 -3.75 8.31 27.96
CA SER A 305 -2.61 7.42 28.17
C SER A 305 -1.47 8.12 28.91
N GLU A 306 -1.17 9.37 28.56
CA GLU A 306 -0.20 10.22 29.27
C GLU A 306 -0.61 10.44 30.73
N ASN A 307 -1.89 10.72 31.00
CA ASN A 307 -2.40 10.86 32.36
C ASN A 307 -2.28 9.56 33.15
N LYS A 308 -2.57 8.41 32.54
CA LYS A 308 -2.36 7.09 33.16
C LYS A 308 -0.87 6.86 33.48
N VAL A 309 0.02 7.20 32.55
CA VAL A 309 1.47 7.09 32.77
C VAL A 309 1.91 8.00 33.91
N LYS A 310 1.46 9.26 33.96
CA LYS A 310 1.76 10.18 35.07
C LYS A 310 1.25 9.63 36.42
N ALA A 311 0.03 9.11 36.48
CA ALA A 311 -0.50 8.51 37.70
C ALA A 311 0.31 7.28 38.16
N ILE A 312 0.78 6.45 37.22
CA ILE A 312 1.68 5.32 37.53
C ILE A 312 3.03 5.83 38.03
N LEU A 313 3.55 6.90 37.44
CA LEU A 313 4.79 7.53 37.90
C LEU A 313 4.60 8.06 39.34
N GLU A 314 3.62 8.92 39.59
CA GLU A 314 3.34 9.43 40.94
C GLU A 314 3.15 8.28 41.96
N GLY A 315 2.43 7.21 41.60
CA GLY A 315 2.26 6.05 42.48
C GLY A 315 3.55 5.28 42.77
N ILE A 316 4.49 5.21 41.82
CA ILE A 316 5.83 4.61 42.05
C ILE A 316 6.68 5.52 42.93
N GLU A 317 6.56 6.84 42.78
CA GLU A 317 7.23 7.84 43.62
C GLU A 317 6.71 7.78 45.07
N ASP A 318 5.39 7.67 45.26
CA ASP A 318 4.77 7.48 46.57
C ASP A 318 5.26 6.20 47.27
N ILE A 319 5.37 5.09 46.54
CA ILE A 319 5.91 3.82 47.07
C ILE A 319 7.40 3.97 47.41
N PHE A 320 8.16 4.69 46.58
CA PHE A 320 9.57 4.96 46.81
C PHE A 320 9.79 5.75 48.12
N ASP A 321 8.96 6.76 48.36
CA ASP A 321 8.99 7.59 49.56
C ASP A 321 8.48 6.83 50.80
N LEU A 322 7.42 6.02 50.67
CA LEU A 322 6.90 5.17 51.75
C LEU A 322 7.94 4.16 52.25
N LEU A 323 8.75 3.60 51.33
CA LEU A 323 9.81 2.65 51.65
C LEU A 323 11.12 3.34 52.10
N LEU A 324 11.11 4.68 52.21
CA LEU A 324 12.25 5.54 52.58
C LEU A 324 13.51 5.17 51.78
N CYS A 325 13.36 4.91 50.48
CA CYS A 325 14.45 4.47 49.62
C CYS A 325 15.52 5.57 49.49
N ASP A 326 16.80 5.17 49.51
CA ASP A 326 17.91 6.12 49.57
C ASP A 326 18.11 6.77 48.19
N ARG A 327 17.96 8.10 48.12
CA ARG A 327 18.06 8.87 46.84
C ARG A 327 19.52 9.04 46.37
N GLY A 328 20.50 8.78 47.24
CA GLY A 328 21.93 9.02 46.98
C GLY A 328 22.54 8.29 45.77
N PRO A 329 22.34 6.97 45.59
CA PRO A 329 22.86 6.23 44.44
C PRO A 329 22.21 6.65 43.10
N ILE A 330 21.01 7.21 43.17
CA ILE A 330 20.19 7.58 42.03
C ILE A 330 20.57 9.00 41.54
N LEU A 331 20.75 9.95 42.47
CA LEU A 331 21.24 11.31 42.17
C LEU A 331 22.62 11.35 41.51
N GLY A 332 23.52 10.44 41.89
CA GLY A 332 24.86 10.34 41.29
C GLY A 332 24.87 9.85 39.83
N LEU A 333 23.79 9.18 39.39
CA LEU A 333 23.66 8.65 38.03
C LEU A 333 22.84 9.57 37.09
N LEU A 334 22.01 10.45 37.67
CA LEU A 334 20.95 11.18 36.96
C LEU A 334 21.15 12.69 36.86
N GLY A 335 22.11 13.28 37.59
CA GLY A 335 22.32 14.73 37.57
C GLY A 335 21.16 15.49 38.20
N SER A 336 21.14 16.82 38.01
CA SER A 336 20.33 17.82 38.74
C SER A 336 18.81 17.57 38.80
N ASP A 337 18.27 16.73 37.93
CA ASP A 337 16.83 16.48 37.82
C ASP A 337 16.45 15.22 38.60
N SER A 338 16.12 15.43 39.87
CA SER A 338 15.68 14.40 40.83
C SER A 338 14.24 13.91 40.58
N SER A 339 13.60 14.37 39.50
CA SER A 339 12.21 14.04 39.17
C SER A 339 12.13 12.74 38.37
N MET A 340 11.11 11.94 38.67
CA MET A 340 10.96 10.63 38.05
C MET A 340 10.46 10.75 36.60
N ASN A 341 11.27 10.28 35.65
CA ASN A 341 10.98 10.27 34.22
C ASN A 341 10.88 8.81 33.72
N LEU A 342 10.23 8.57 32.57
CA LEU A 342 10.00 7.26 31.95
C LEU A 342 11.29 6.43 31.80
N PHE A 343 12.41 7.10 31.51
CA PHE A 343 13.73 6.48 31.40
C PHE A 343 14.31 6.01 32.74
N ASN A 344 13.87 6.62 33.84
CA ASN A 344 14.42 6.44 35.17
C ASN A 344 13.60 5.44 35.99
N VAL A 345 12.32 5.22 35.63
CA VAL A 345 11.38 4.31 36.32
C VAL A 345 11.98 2.94 36.61
N LYS A 346 12.70 2.37 35.66
CA LYS A 346 13.30 1.02 35.81
C LYS A 346 14.35 0.99 36.93
N ILE A 347 15.08 2.09 37.13
CA ILE A 347 16.08 2.22 38.19
C ILE A 347 15.39 2.38 39.55
N TYR A 348 14.36 3.23 39.65
CA TYR A 348 13.54 3.39 40.86
C TYR A 348 12.90 2.05 41.28
N LEU A 349 12.27 1.34 40.34
CA LEU A 349 11.61 0.06 40.60
C LEU A 349 12.59 -1.03 41.05
N GLY A 350 13.77 -1.12 40.41
CA GLY A 350 14.81 -2.07 40.83
C GLY A 350 15.41 -1.76 42.21
N THR A 351 15.37 -0.50 42.65
CA THR A 351 15.82 -0.10 43.99
C THR A 351 14.77 -0.43 45.05
N ILE A 352 13.50 -0.17 44.73
CA ILE A 352 12.33 -0.62 45.51
C ILE A 352 12.37 -2.13 45.70
N GLU A 353 12.57 -2.90 44.62
CA GLU A 353 12.61 -4.36 44.65
C GLU A 353 13.71 -4.89 45.58
N LYS A 354 14.93 -4.32 45.52
CA LYS A 354 16.03 -4.68 46.43
C LYS A 354 15.69 -4.40 47.89
N LYS A 355 15.07 -3.25 48.19
CA LYS A 355 14.65 -2.89 49.54
C LYS A 355 13.54 -3.80 50.07
N ILE A 356 12.51 -4.06 49.28
CA ILE A 356 11.41 -4.97 49.63
C ILE A 356 11.98 -6.38 49.89
N THR A 357 12.84 -6.88 49.01
CA THR A 357 13.49 -8.19 49.18
C THR A 357 14.32 -8.22 50.47
N GLY A 358 15.02 -7.14 50.80
CA GLY A 358 15.75 -7.00 52.06
C GLY A 358 14.84 -7.01 53.29
N LEU A 359 13.70 -6.32 53.25
CA LEU A 359 12.70 -6.33 54.33
C LEU A 359 12.07 -7.72 54.50
N ILE A 360 11.67 -8.37 53.42
CA ILE A 360 11.15 -9.75 53.43
C ILE A 360 12.18 -10.69 54.05
N THR A 361 13.45 -10.55 53.66
CA THR A 361 14.54 -11.37 54.20
C THR A 361 14.72 -11.13 55.71
N ARG A 362 14.67 -9.87 56.17
CA ARG A 362 14.72 -9.53 57.61
C ARG A 362 13.52 -10.08 58.38
N LEU A 363 12.31 -9.96 57.84
CA LEU A 363 11.10 -10.53 58.45
C LEU A 363 11.18 -12.05 58.53
N TYR A 364 11.61 -12.71 57.45
CA TYR A 364 11.82 -14.16 57.42
C TYR A 364 12.85 -14.62 58.47
N PHE A 365 13.96 -13.90 58.62
CA PHE A 365 14.94 -14.19 59.66
C PHE A 365 14.43 -13.86 61.07
N ALA A 366 13.65 -12.81 61.25
CA ALA A 366 13.04 -12.46 62.54
C ALA A 366 11.98 -13.50 62.98
N GLU A 367 11.15 -13.97 62.05
CA GLU A 367 10.16 -15.02 62.29
C GLU A 367 10.85 -16.35 62.63
N LYS A 368 11.92 -16.70 61.90
CA LYS A 368 12.76 -17.86 62.20
C LYS A 368 13.47 -17.73 63.54
N ALA A 369 13.93 -16.53 63.93
CA ALA A 369 14.53 -16.27 65.24
C ALA A 369 13.50 -16.38 66.37
N MET A 370 12.28 -15.88 66.20
CA MET A 370 11.17 -16.06 67.14
C MET A 370 10.81 -17.54 67.32
N MET A 371 10.71 -18.30 66.22
CA MET A 371 10.49 -19.76 66.26
C MET A 371 11.63 -20.52 66.98
N THR A 372 12.87 -20.02 66.88
CA THR A 372 14.03 -20.60 67.57
C THR A 372 14.05 -20.24 69.06
N GLN A 373 13.60 -19.05 69.45
CA GLN A 373 13.38 -18.67 70.85
C GLN A 373 12.25 -19.49 71.49
N PHE A 374 11.17 -19.77 70.76
CA PHE A 374 10.08 -20.66 71.20
C PHE A 374 10.57 -22.11 71.44
N LYS A 375 11.45 -22.62 70.56
CA LYS A 375 12.11 -23.93 70.76
C LYS A 375 13.11 -23.96 71.92
N LYS A 376 13.78 -22.84 72.25
CA LYS A 376 14.64 -22.73 73.44
C LYS A 376 13.82 -22.68 74.73
N PHE A 377 12.66 -22.03 74.73
CA PHE A 377 11.75 -21.99 75.89
C PHE A 377 11.23 -23.40 76.24
N HIS A 378 10.95 -24.25 75.24
CA HIS A 378 10.54 -25.64 75.48
C HIS A 378 11.68 -26.62 75.82
N ARG A 379 12.96 -26.26 75.61
CA ARG A 379 14.11 -27.10 76.02
C ARG A 379 14.72 -26.72 77.38
N GLY A 380 14.31 -25.60 77.97
CA GLY A 380 14.77 -25.13 79.29
C GLY A 380 13.97 -25.65 80.49
N ASN A 381 12.79 -26.24 80.28
CA ASN A 381 11.93 -26.77 81.35
C ASN A 381 11.83 -28.30 81.29
N PHE A 382 12.92 -29.00 81.58
CA PHE A 382 12.88 -30.38 82.06
C PHE A 382 14.08 -30.63 82.99
N VAL A 383 13.90 -30.27 84.27
CA VAL A 383 14.65 -30.88 85.38
C VAL A 383 13.66 -31.78 86.11
N PRO A 384 13.89 -33.11 86.19
CA PRO A 384 13.06 -34.00 86.97
C PRO A 384 13.38 -33.84 88.45
N ILE A 385 12.33 -33.60 89.24
CA ILE A 385 12.31 -33.63 90.70
C ILE A 385 12.58 -35.07 91.16
N ILE A 386 13.69 -35.33 91.88
CA ILE A 386 13.77 -36.46 92.84
C ILE A 386 14.69 -36.06 94.02
N ASN A 387 14.09 -36.14 95.21
CA ASN A 387 14.56 -35.99 96.60
C ASN A 387 14.86 -34.57 97.13
#